data_AF-A0A956SYW7-F1
#
_entry.id   AF-A0A956SYW7-F1
#
_cell.length_a   1.000
_cell.length_b   1.000
_cell.length_c   1.000
_cell.angle_alpha   90.00
_cell.angle_beta   90.00
_cell.angle_gamma   90.00
#
_symmetry.space_group_name_H-M   'P 1'
#
loop_
_entity.id
_entity.type
_entity.pdbx_description
1 polymer ?
#
loop_
_entity_poly.entity_id
_entity_poly.type
_entity_poly.pdbx_seq_one_letter_code
_entity_poly.pdbx_strand_id
1 'polypeptide(L)'
;MISLGTYEMGVNYLFPQTPTATLDSPVGTWQQYVMDGDKPVYLATFTFVEENGDYKVEANHVAPVTFPQSDFRTFSHIYDGHRWGFHSDWHEYGVAWFELEKVDEGRFEGYAYLDGERRPNRHILIRVE
;
A
#
# COMPACT_ATOMS: atom_id res chain seq x y z
N MET A 1 -13.30 36.04 45.84
CA MET A 1 -12.37 37.12 45.50
C MET A 1 -11.37 36.55 44.51
N ILE A 2 -11.45 37.05 43.27
CA ILE A 2 -10.49 37.14 42.14
C ILE A 2 -9.52 35.99 41.81
N SER A 3 -9.61 35.63 40.53
CA SER A 3 -8.85 34.74 39.62
C SER A 3 -7.38 35.14 39.37
N LEU A 4 -6.53 34.19 38.94
CA LEU A 4 -5.93 34.12 37.59
C LEU A 4 -4.73 33.18 37.53
N GLY A 5 -4.72 32.30 36.53
CA GLY A 5 -3.59 31.45 36.16
C GLY A 5 -3.95 30.46 35.05
N THR A 6 -4.54 30.97 33.98
CA THR A 6 -4.87 30.24 32.75
C THR A 6 -3.59 29.82 32.03
N TYR A 7 -3.47 28.54 31.70
CA TYR A 7 -2.71 28.08 30.55
C TYR A 7 -3.61 27.17 29.72
N GLU A 8 -4.37 27.81 28.83
CA GLU A 8 -4.79 27.18 27.58
C GLU A 8 -3.55 27.07 26.70
N MET A 9 -3.26 25.89 26.16
CA MET A 9 -2.65 25.78 24.83
C MET A 9 -3.04 24.45 24.19
N GLY A 10 -3.81 24.55 23.10
CA GLY A 10 -3.61 23.71 21.93
C GLY A 10 -4.60 22.58 21.73
N VAL A 11 -5.87 22.91 21.46
CA VAL A 11 -6.73 21.99 20.69
C VAL A 11 -6.26 22.05 19.23
N ASN A 12 -5.47 21.07 18.79
CA ASN A 12 -5.21 20.89 17.36
C ASN A 12 -6.39 20.12 16.75
N TYR A 13 -7.37 20.89 16.27
CA TYR A 13 -8.43 20.42 15.39
C TYR A 13 -7.93 20.34 13.94
N LEU A 14 -7.22 19.28 13.57
CA LEU A 14 -7.11 18.87 12.17
C LEU A 14 -7.02 17.35 12.14
N PHE A 15 -7.78 16.73 11.24
CA PHE A 15 -8.03 15.30 11.05
C PHE A 15 -9.20 14.73 11.88
N PRO A 16 -10.34 14.36 11.24
CA PRO A 16 -11.25 13.41 11.87
C PRO A 16 -10.47 12.11 12.12
N GLN A 17 -10.43 11.65 13.37
CA GLN A 17 -9.99 10.29 13.68
C GLN A 17 -11.13 9.36 13.29
N THR A 18 -11.15 8.99 12.02
CA THR A 18 -12.07 8.00 11.45
C THR A 18 -11.76 6.62 12.08
N PRO A 19 -12.76 5.75 12.30
CA PRO A 19 -12.68 4.64 13.24
C PRO A 19 -11.61 3.61 12.89
N THR A 20 -10.91 3.15 13.94
CA THR A 20 -10.03 1.98 13.99
C THR A 20 -10.63 0.79 13.23
N ALA A 21 -10.22 0.59 11.99
CA ALA A 21 -10.46 -0.64 11.26
C ALA A 21 -9.11 -1.35 11.16
N THR A 22 -8.88 -2.31 12.06
CA THR A 22 -7.96 -3.41 11.77
C THR A 22 -8.37 -3.96 10.41
N LEU A 23 -7.58 -3.71 9.35
CA LEU A 23 -7.86 -4.32 8.05
C LEU A 23 -7.86 -5.83 8.24
N ASP A 24 -9.04 -6.44 8.18
CA ASP A 24 -9.21 -7.89 8.18
C ASP A 24 -8.86 -8.49 6.80
N SER A 25 -8.74 -7.64 5.77
CA SER A 25 -8.58 -8.04 4.38
C SER A 25 -7.92 -6.93 3.54
N PRO A 26 -7.05 -7.25 2.55
CA PRO A 26 -6.45 -6.29 1.62
C PRO A 26 -7.45 -5.69 0.61
N VAL A 27 -8.72 -6.11 0.63
CA VAL A 27 -9.78 -5.60 -0.26
C VAL A 27 -9.89 -4.07 -0.19
N GLY A 28 -10.04 -3.45 -1.36
CA GLY A 28 -10.20 -2.01 -1.51
C GLY A 28 -9.21 -1.40 -2.49
N THR A 29 -9.23 -0.08 -2.59
CA THR A 29 -8.40 0.67 -3.52
C THR A 29 -7.09 1.10 -2.86
N TRP A 30 -5.99 1.00 -3.61
CA TRP A 30 -4.63 1.28 -3.13
C TRP A 30 -3.83 1.99 -4.20
N GLN A 31 -2.97 2.90 -3.76
CA GLN A 31 -1.92 3.51 -4.57
C GLN A 31 -0.59 2.83 -4.27
N GLN A 32 0.13 2.48 -5.32
CA GLN A 32 1.48 1.95 -5.25
C GLN A 32 2.49 3.01 -5.63
N TYR A 33 3.53 3.10 -4.81
CA TYR A 33 4.71 3.87 -5.05
C TYR A 33 5.95 2.97 -4.98
N VAL A 34 7.01 3.43 -5.62
CA VAL A 34 8.36 2.90 -5.44
C VAL A 34 9.27 4.03 -4.99
N MET A 35 10.15 3.77 -4.03
CA MET A 35 11.13 4.75 -3.58
C MET A 35 12.30 4.81 -4.56
N ASP A 36 12.49 5.95 -5.20
CA ASP A 36 13.69 6.29 -5.96
C ASP A 36 14.53 7.27 -5.13
N GLY A 37 15.54 6.74 -4.44
CA GLY A 37 16.20 7.43 -3.32
C GLY A 37 15.18 7.78 -2.22
N ASP A 38 15.09 9.06 -1.88
CA ASP A 38 14.16 9.56 -0.86
C ASP A 38 12.80 10.00 -1.43
N LYS A 39 12.57 9.81 -2.73
CA LYS A 39 11.35 10.28 -3.40
C LYS A 39 10.39 9.12 -3.71
N PRO A 40 9.13 9.18 -3.24
CA PRO A 40 8.12 8.23 -3.70
C PRO A 40 7.70 8.57 -5.13
N VAL A 41 7.86 7.60 -6.03
CA VAL A 41 7.40 7.68 -7.42
C VAL A 41 6.13 6.86 -7.55
N TYR A 42 5.03 7.51 -7.95
CA TYR A 42 3.74 6.85 -8.17
C TYR A 42 3.83 5.88 -9.35
N LEU A 43 3.33 4.65 -9.16
CA LEU A 43 3.29 3.60 -10.18
C LEU A 43 1.86 3.37 -10.67
N ALA A 44 0.95 3.05 -9.76
CA ALA A 44 -0.39 2.60 -10.11
C ALA A 44 -1.39 2.80 -8.97
N THR A 45 -2.67 2.83 -9.33
CA THR A 45 -3.81 2.71 -8.42
C THR A 45 -4.55 1.45 -8.82
N PHE A 46 -4.81 0.57 -7.86
CA PHE A 46 -5.50 -0.69 -8.08
C PHE A 46 -6.57 -0.94 -7.02
N THR A 47 -7.60 -1.70 -7.39
CA THR A 47 -8.59 -2.25 -6.48
C THR A 47 -8.34 -3.73 -6.29
N PHE A 48 -8.13 -4.18 -5.06
CA PHE A 48 -8.20 -5.60 -4.73
C PHE A 48 -9.63 -5.99 -4.43
N VAL A 49 -10.08 -7.07 -5.06
CA VAL A 49 -11.40 -7.67 -4.89
C VAL A 49 -11.19 -9.12 -4.47
N GLU A 50 -11.90 -9.55 -3.42
CA GLU A 50 -11.89 -10.94 -2.99
C GLU A 50 -12.78 -11.77 -3.93
N GLU A 51 -12.24 -12.84 -4.49
CA GLU A 51 -12.97 -13.75 -5.36
C GLU A 51 -12.56 -15.20 -5.06
N ASN A 52 -13.52 -16.03 -4.63
CA ASN A 52 -13.32 -17.44 -4.32
C ASN A 52 -12.22 -17.71 -3.26
N GLY A 53 -12.02 -16.80 -2.30
CA GLY A 53 -11.02 -16.96 -1.24
C GLY A 53 -9.58 -16.63 -1.65
N ASP A 54 -9.38 -16.05 -2.83
CA ASP A 54 -8.15 -15.37 -3.25
C ASP A 54 -8.48 -13.90 -3.57
N TYR A 55 -7.46 -13.08 -3.83
CA TYR A 55 -7.64 -11.69 -4.23
C TYR A 55 -7.24 -11.51 -5.68
N LYS A 56 -8.13 -10.90 -6.45
CA LYS A 56 -7.81 -10.37 -7.77
C LYS A 56 -7.59 -8.88 -7.67
N VAL A 57 -6.87 -8.33 -8.65
CA VAL A 57 -6.61 -6.91 -8.74
C VAL A 57 -7.08 -6.37 -10.09
N GLU A 58 -7.66 -5.19 -10.05
CA GLU A 58 -8.00 -4.41 -11.24
C GLU A 58 -7.24 -3.08 -11.18
N ALA A 59 -6.44 -2.79 -12.21
CA ALA A 59 -5.74 -1.51 -12.32
C ALA A 59 -6.72 -0.41 -12.75
N ASN A 60 -6.95 0.56 -11.87
CA ASN A 60 -7.81 1.71 -12.15
C ASN A 60 -7.06 2.82 -12.90
N HIS A 61 -5.78 3.02 -12.56
CA HIS A 61 -4.96 4.08 -13.14
C HIS A 61 -3.48 3.72 -13.07
N VAL A 62 -2.73 3.93 -14.15
CA VAL A 62 -1.30 3.57 -14.25
C VAL A 62 -0.51 4.79 -14.69
N ALA A 63 0.66 5.03 -14.09
CA ALA A 63 1.52 6.12 -14.50
C ALA A 63 2.05 5.89 -15.94
N PRO A 64 2.08 6.92 -16.78
CA PRO A 64 2.35 6.78 -18.21
C PRO A 64 3.77 6.29 -18.56
N VAL A 65 4.75 6.41 -17.64
CA VAL A 65 6.18 6.19 -17.94
C VAL A 65 6.87 5.30 -16.90
N THR A 66 6.15 4.65 -16.00
CA THR A 66 6.79 3.78 -15.02
C THR A 66 6.78 2.32 -15.47
N PHE A 67 7.99 1.81 -15.63
CA PHE A 67 8.31 0.41 -15.87
C PHE A 67 7.86 -0.49 -14.69
N PRO A 68 7.32 -1.69 -14.94
CA PRO A 68 6.76 -2.18 -16.19
C PRO A 68 5.26 -1.82 -16.35
N GLN A 69 4.87 -1.41 -17.56
CA GLN A 69 3.48 -1.24 -17.98
C GLN A 69 2.85 -2.64 -18.10
N SER A 70 2.46 -3.22 -16.97
CA SER A 70 2.03 -4.61 -16.90
C SER A 70 0.52 -4.70 -17.04
N ASP A 71 -0.02 -5.85 -17.44
CA ASP A 71 -1.46 -6.17 -17.30
C ASP A 71 -1.90 -6.31 -15.83
N PHE A 72 -1.12 -5.74 -14.88
CA PHE A 72 -1.23 -5.73 -13.42
C PHE A 72 -2.02 -6.92 -12.89
N ARG A 73 -1.59 -8.14 -13.20
CA ARG A 73 -2.19 -9.33 -12.61
C ARG A 73 -1.45 -9.63 -11.32
N THR A 74 -2.18 -9.67 -10.21
CA THR A 74 -1.68 -10.24 -8.95
C THR A 74 -2.44 -11.49 -8.56
N PHE A 75 -1.79 -12.38 -7.80
CA PHE A 75 -2.35 -13.68 -7.41
C PHE A 75 -1.57 -14.31 -6.25
N SER A 76 -2.12 -15.41 -5.69
CA SER A 76 -1.52 -16.16 -4.58
C SER A 76 -1.17 -15.27 -3.41
N HIS A 77 -2.16 -14.50 -2.98
CA HIS A 77 -2.01 -13.55 -1.89
C HIS A 77 -1.92 -14.28 -0.54
N ILE A 78 -1.05 -13.79 0.33
CA ILE A 78 -1.02 -14.14 1.76
C ILE A 78 -1.24 -12.87 2.56
N TYR A 79 -2.13 -12.94 3.53
CA TYR A 79 -2.41 -11.81 4.42
C TYR A 79 -2.70 -12.32 5.83
N ASP A 80 -2.00 -11.78 6.82
CA ASP A 80 -2.18 -12.13 8.24
C ASP A 80 -2.55 -10.93 9.12
N GLY A 81 -2.89 -9.79 8.52
CA GLY A 81 -3.18 -8.53 9.21
C GLY A 81 -1.94 -7.65 9.47
N HIS A 82 -0.74 -8.23 9.42
CA HIS A 82 0.52 -7.50 9.59
C HIS A 82 1.43 -7.61 8.36
N ARG A 83 1.48 -8.78 7.72
CA ARG A 83 2.23 -9.06 6.51
C ARG A 83 1.29 -9.28 5.36
N TRP A 84 1.72 -8.79 4.21
CA TRP A 84 1.02 -8.96 2.96
C TRP A 84 2.02 -9.36 1.89
N GLY A 85 1.81 -10.54 1.31
CA GLY A 85 2.57 -10.97 0.15
C GLY A 85 1.68 -11.37 -1.01
N PHE A 86 2.16 -11.16 -2.23
CA PHE A 86 1.45 -11.55 -3.45
C PHE A 86 2.41 -11.62 -4.64
N HIS A 87 2.05 -12.41 -5.65
CA HIS A 87 2.77 -12.37 -6.93
C HIS A 87 2.21 -11.27 -7.80
N SER A 88 3.08 -10.61 -8.57
CA SER A 88 2.72 -9.62 -9.59
C SER A 88 3.37 -10.00 -10.91
N ASP A 89 2.55 -10.22 -11.93
CA ASP A 89 3.01 -10.52 -13.28
C ASP A 89 3.46 -9.23 -13.99
N TRP A 90 4.74 -9.16 -14.32
CA TRP A 90 5.37 -8.04 -15.03
C TRP A 90 5.59 -8.37 -16.52
N HIS A 91 4.83 -9.33 -17.06
CA HIS A 91 4.86 -9.76 -18.45
C HIS A 91 6.26 -10.22 -18.89
N GLU A 92 6.90 -9.51 -19.82
CA GLU A 92 8.21 -9.87 -20.37
C GLU A 92 9.34 -9.81 -19.31
N TYR A 93 9.09 -9.17 -18.16
CA TYR A 93 10.05 -9.05 -17.07
C TYR A 93 9.90 -10.12 -15.99
N GLY A 94 8.95 -11.05 -16.14
CA GLY A 94 8.73 -12.17 -15.21
C GLY A 94 7.70 -11.89 -14.13
N VAL A 95 7.66 -12.74 -13.11
CA VAL A 95 6.70 -12.65 -12.00
C VAL A 95 7.45 -12.31 -10.73
N ALA A 96 7.16 -11.14 -10.15
CA ALA A 96 7.77 -10.71 -8.90
C ALA A 96 6.92 -11.13 -7.70
N TRP A 97 7.56 -11.61 -6.63
CA TRP A 97 6.96 -11.77 -5.32
C TRP A 97 7.09 -10.49 -4.51
N PHE A 98 5.97 -9.91 -4.10
CA PHE A 98 5.95 -8.80 -3.15
C PHE A 98 5.87 -9.34 -1.73
N GLU A 99 6.70 -8.80 -0.85
CA GLU A 99 6.63 -9.04 0.59
C GLU A 99 6.61 -7.69 1.31
N LEU A 100 5.47 -7.39 1.93
CA LEU A 100 5.16 -6.11 2.55
C LEU A 100 4.78 -6.28 4.01
N GLU A 101 5.12 -5.30 4.83
CA GLU A 101 4.78 -5.20 6.24
C GLU A 101 3.92 -3.96 6.50
N LYS A 102 2.98 -4.09 7.42
CA LYS A 102 2.10 -3.00 7.84
C LYS A 102 2.92 -1.98 8.63
N VAL A 103 2.95 -0.75 8.15
CA VAL A 103 3.60 0.37 8.84
C VAL A 103 2.59 1.10 9.72
N ASP A 104 1.41 1.37 9.17
CA ASP A 104 0.30 2.01 9.87
C ASP A 104 -1.04 1.59 9.23
N GLU A 105 -2.13 2.21 9.65
CA GLU A 105 -3.46 1.90 9.14
C GLU A 105 -3.60 2.38 7.69
N GLY A 106 -3.69 1.41 6.77
CA GLY A 106 -3.78 1.70 5.34
C GLY A 106 -2.43 1.90 4.66
N ARG A 107 -1.30 1.59 5.32
CA ARG A 107 0.02 1.62 4.69
C ARG A 107 0.81 0.34 4.87
N PHE A 108 1.29 -0.19 3.75
CA PHE A 108 2.18 -1.33 3.69
C PHE A 108 3.46 -0.96 2.96
N GLU A 109 4.60 -1.47 3.43
CA GLU A 109 5.90 -1.24 2.80
C GLU A 109 6.73 -2.50 2.74
N GLY A 110 7.56 -2.61 1.70
CA GLY A 110 8.49 -3.73 1.61
C GLY A 110 9.14 -3.82 0.25
N TYR A 111 9.45 -5.03 -0.19
CA TYR A 111 10.27 -5.25 -1.38
C TYR A 111 9.63 -6.26 -2.32
N ALA A 112 9.90 -6.08 -3.60
CA ALA A 112 9.66 -7.09 -4.62
C ALA A 112 10.89 -8.00 -4.74
N TYR A 113 10.67 -9.26 -5.07
CA TYR A 113 11.69 -10.27 -5.33
C TYR A 113 11.43 -10.87 -6.70
N LEU A 114 12.43 -10.86 -7.57
CA LEU A 114 12.35 -11.44 -8.91
C LEU A 114 13.44 -12.51 -9.01
N ASP A 115 13.08 -13.73 -9.43
CA ASP A 115 13.99 -14.87 -9.48
C ASP A 115 14.71 -15.15 -8.14
N GLY A 116 14.03 -14.88 -7.03
CA GLY A 116 14.56 -15.01 -5.67
C GLY A 116 15.46 -13.85 -5.22
N GLU A 117 15.74 -12.88 -6.10
CA GLU A 117 16.56 -11.71 -5.78
C GLU A 117 15.71 -10.50 -5.41
N ARG A 118 16.05 -9.87 -4.28
CA ARG A 118 15.38 -8.65 -3.81
C ARG A 118 15.68 -7.48 -4.75
N ARG A 119 14.63 -6.83 -5.24
CA ARG A 119 14.73 -5.57 -6.00
C ARG A 119 15.19 -4.44 -5.07
N PRO A 120 15.99 -3.48 -5.57
CA PRO A 120 16.65 -2.49 -4.71
C PRO A 120 15.68 -1.49 -4.08
N ASN A 121 14.59 -1.18 -4.78
CA ASN A 121 13.70 -0.12 -4.37
C ASN A 121 12.58 -0.64 -3.48
N ARG A 122 12.31 0.08 -2.40
CA ARG A 122 11.19 -0.21 -1.50
C ARG A 122 9.88 0.21 -2.16
N HIS A 123 8.88 -0.65 -2.08
CA HIS A 123 7.52 -0.37 -2.51
C HIS A 123 6.68 0.09 -1.32
N ILE A 124 5.75 1.01 -1.60
CA ILE A 124 4.79 1.53 -0.63
C ILE A 124 3.40 1.36 -1.22
N LEU A 125 2.49 0.76 -0.47
CA LEU A 125 1.07 0.67 -0.78
C LEU A 125 0.30 1.50 0.22
N ILE A 126 -0.50 2.46 -0.27
CA ILE A 126 -1.33 3.36 0.55
C ILE A 126 -2.79 3.17 0.14
N ARG A 127 -3.66 2.92 1.12
CA ARG A 127 -5.10 2.75 0.88
C ARG A 127 -5.74 4.09 0.50
N VAL A 128 -6.66 4.05 -0.45
CA VAL A 128 -7.46 5.19 -0.89
C VAL A 128 -8.89 4.98 -0.41
N GLU A 129 -9.47 6.01 0.23
CA GLU A 129 -10.88 6.06 0.63
C GLU A 129 -11.78 6.55 -0.50
#